data_AF-A0A067RNB4-F1
#
_entry.id   AF-A0A067RNB4-F1
#
_cell.length_a   1.000
_cell.length_b   1.000
_cell.length_c   1.000
_cell.angle_alpha   90.00
_cell.angle_beta   90.00
_cell.angle_gamma   90.00
#
_symmetry.space_group_name_H-M   'P 1'
#
loop_
_entity.id
_entity.type
_entity.pdbx_description
1 polymer ?
#
loop_
_entity_poly.entity_id
_entity_poly.type
_entity_poly.pdbx_seq_one_letter_code
_entity_poly.pdbx_strand_id
1 'polypeptide(L)'
;MVASVTSLDFQNEQEINRAIETIHITNMMEVPDLATYMLEDERLGTFKSWPFNEDTSCNARKMAEAGYIFCGSKDEPDLVQCQVCLKKLDGWKQDDDPWNEHKTHSSSCLFVKIGKKDADLTVYNHFDLSLERTKNIMKAEHAEQRAAFIEKAEESKQLLQYVRSSQTFHTSLLPYRQGDRNSKVLPDYTAIQHRRQLSSYILLVC
;
A
#
# COMPACT_ATOMS: atom_id res chain seq x y z
N MET A 1 -27.23 23.38 24.38
CA MET A 1 -26.53 24.42 23.61
C MET A 1 -25.74 23.69 22.53
N VAL A 2 -26.13 23.87 21.28
CA VAL A 2 -25.46 23.29 20.11
C VAL A 2 -24.15 24.05 19.91
N ALA A 3 -23.01 23.37 19.95
CA ALA A 3 -21.74 23.97 19.57
C ALA A 3 -21.76 24.19 18.06
N SER A 4 -21.84 25.45 17.65
CA SER A 4 -21.67 25.87 16.27
C SER A 4 -20.25 25.51 15.84
N VAL A 5 -20.13 24.71 14.77
CA VAL A 5 -18.86 24.51 14.08
C VAL A 5 -18.51 25.86 13.47
N THR A 6 -17.53 26.55 14.03
CA THR A 6 -17.03 27.83 13.51
C THR A 6 -16.38 27.59 12.15
N SER A 7 -16.71 28.43 11.17
CA SER A 7 -15.98 28.51 9.90
C SER A 7 -14.50 28.71 10.18
N LEU A 8 -13.65 27.98 9.47
CA LEU A 8 -12.22 28.22 9.50
C LEU A 8 -11.96 29.57 8.80
N ASP A 9 -11.71 30.61 9.59
CA ASP A 9 -11.34 31.93 9.09
C ASP A 9 -9.85 31.93 8.75
N PHE A 10 -9.51 31.72 7.47
CA PHE A 10 -8.13 31.80 7.00
C PHE A 10 -7.71 33.28 6.86
N GLN A 11 -6.65 33.70 7.57
CA GLN A 11 -6.32 35.12 7.71
C GLN A 11 -5.44 35.66 6.58
N ASN A 12 -4.89 34.79 5.74
CA ASN A 12 -4.10 35.17 4.57
C ASN A 12 -3.93 34.01 3.58
N GLU A 13 -3.54 34.35 2.34
CA GLU A 13 -3.28 33.40 1.25
C GLU A 13 -2.22 32.35 1.61
N GLN A 14 -1.28 32.68 2.51
CA GLN A 14 -0.24 31.77 2.98
C GLN A 14 -0.79 30.71 3.94
N GLU A 15 -1.75 31.06 4.79
CA GLU A 15 -2.50 30.12 5.64
C GLU A 15 -3.47 29.29 4.81
N ILE A 16 -4.08 29.87 3.77
CA ILE A 16 -4.86 29.11 2.80
C ILE A 16 -3.97 28.09 2.11
N ASN A 17 -2.78 28.49 1.64
CA ASN A 17 -1.85 27.58 0.98
C ASN A 17 -1.28 26.52 1.92
N ARG A 18 -0.97 26.86 3.19
CA ARG A 18 -0.57 25.85 4.20
C ARG A 18 -1.71 24.93 4.59
N ALA A 19 -2.94 25.43 4.70
CA ALA A 19 -4.11 24.61 4.95
C ALA A 19 -4.41 23.73 3.74
N ILE A 20 -4.22 24.22 2.52
CA ILE A 20 -4.26 23.44 1.29
C ILE A 20 -3.14 22.40 1.29
N GLU A 21 -1.91 22.71 1.72
CA GLU A 21 -0.81 21.73 1.88
C GLU A 21 -1.06 20.70 2.99
N THR A 22 -1.81 21.08 4.04
CA THR A 22 -2.14 20.21 5.18
C THR A 22 -3.40 19.36 4.90
N ILE A 23 -4.34 19.88 4.11
CA ILE A 23 -5.55 19.21 3.59
C ILE A 23 -5.21 18.40 2.33
N HIS A 24 -4.15 18.77 1.61
CA HIS A 24 -3.38 17.86 0.76
C HIS A 24 -2.75 16.82 1.69
N ILE A 25 -3.58 15.87 2.06
CA ILE A 25 -3.20 14.47 2.15
C ILE A 25 -2.34 14.20 0.91
N THR A 26 -1.03 14.32 1.08
CA THR A 26 0.08 13.82 0.26
C THR A 26 -0.40 13.25 -1.07
N ASN A 27 -0.27 14.00 -2.17
CA ASN A 27 -0.11 13.45 -3.51
C ASN A 27 -0.89 12.13 -3.75
N MET A 28 -2.18 12.08 -3.42
CA MET A 28 -3.00 10.84 -3.46
C MET A 28 -3.22 10.34 -4.89
N MET A 29 -2.64 11.04 -5.87
CA MET A 29 -2.55 10.66 -7.26
C MET A 29 -1.28 11.32 -7.85
N GLU A 30 -0.08 10.83 -7.51
CA GLU A 30 0.90 10.73 -8.61
C GLU A 30 0.28 9.74 -9.57
N VAL A 31 -0.50 10.23 -10.53
CA VAL A 31 -1.08 9.37 -11.57
C VAL A 31 0.12 8.68 -12.19
N PRO A 32 0.29 7.36 -12.00
CA PRO A 32 1.37 6.64 -12.65
C PRO A 32 1.22 6.96 -14.12
N ASP A 33 2.30 7.41 -14.77
CA ASP A 33 2.24 7.88 -16.16
C ASP A 33 1.39 6.88 -16.97
N LEU A 34 0.18 7.35 -17.33
CA LEU A 34 -0.93 6.50 -17.76
C LEU A 34 -0.59 5.77 -19.07
N ALA A 35 0.41 6.30 -19.78
CA ALA A 35 0.92 5.81 -21.03
C ALA A 35 2.12 4.87 -20.87
N THR A 36 2.74 4.78 -19.68
CA THR A 36 3.99 4.02 -19.51
C THR A 36 3.81 2.57 -19.97
N TYR A 37 4.59 2.15 -20.98
CA TYR A 37 4.60 0.78 -21.49
C TYR A 37 3.30 0.34 -22.19
N MET A 38 2.45 1.29 -22.59
CA MET A 38 1.27 0.99 -23.39
C MET A 38 1.64 0.61 -24.82
N LEU A 39 2.79 1.07 -25.32
CA LEU A 39 3.31 0.74 -26.63
C LEU A 39 4.27 -0.46 -26.58
N GLU A 40 4.16 -1.37 -27.54
CA GLU A 40 5.03 -2.55 -27.65
C GLU A 40 6.52 -2.22 -27.67
N ASP A 41 6.94 -1.17 -28.37
CA ASP A 41 8.36 -0.78 -28.45
C ASP A 41 8.92 -0.35 -27.09
N GLU A 42 8.11 0.33 -26.26
CA GLU A 42 8.50 0.70 -24.90
C GLU A 42 8.66 -0.54 -24.03
N ARG A 43 7.75 -1.52 -24.19
CA ARG A 43 7.84 -2.81 -23.50
C ARG A 43 9.09 -3.57 -23.91
N LEU A 44 9.34 -3.68 -25.21
CA LEU A 44 10.53 -4.33 -25.74
C LEU A 44 11.81 -3.69 -25.19
N GLY A 45 11.83 -2.36 -25.07
CA GLY A 45 12.93 -1.60 -24.48
C GLY A 45 13.28 -1.97 -23.03
N THR A 46 12.40 -2.67 -22.31
CA THR A 46 12.67 -3.16 -20.94
C THR A 46 13.53 -4.43 -20.92
N PHE A 47 13.54 -5.24 -21.98
CA PHE A 47 14.21 -6.56 -22.04
C PHE A 47 15.72 -6.46 -22.32
N LYS A 48 16.45 -5.68 -21.52
CA LYS A 48 17.90 -5.46 -21.71
C LYS A 48 18.77 -6.64 -21.26
N SER A 49 18.31 -7.38 -20.26
CA SER A 49 19.05 -8.49 -19.63
C SER A 49 18.24 -9.78 -19.64
N TRP A 50 17.37 -9.95 -20.64
CA TRP A 50 16.52 -11.13 -20.76
C TRP A 50 17.39 -12.38 -21.02
N PRO A 51 17.18 -13.49 -20.28
CA PRO A 51 18.08 -14.64 -20.36
C PRO A 51 17.87 -15.53 -21.60
N PHE A 52 16.79 -15.33 -22.38
CA PHE A 52 16.48 -16.14 -23.54
C PHE A 52 16.80 -15.46 -24.87
N ASN A 53 17.37 -16.23 -25.79
CA ASN A 53 17.81 -15.78 -27.10
C ASN A 53 16.64 -15.54 -28.07
N GLU A 54 16.91 -14.88 -29.20
CA GLU A 54 15.92 -14.55 -30.24
C GLU A 54 15.20 -15.77 -30.84
N ASP A 55 15.87 -16.93 -30.92
CA ASP A 55 15.32 -18.15 -31.52
C ASP A 55 14.31 -18.89 -30.62
N THR A 56 14.13 -18.46 -29.38
CA THR A 56 13.25 -19.13 -28.40
C THR A 56 11.78 -18.71 -28.55
N SER A 57 10.85 -19.52 -28.02
CA SER A 57 9.42 -19.17 -27.98
C SER A 57 9.11 -18.05 -26.99
N CYS A 58 9.92 -17.89 -25.95
CA CYS A 58 9.80 -16.83 -24.96
C CYS A 58 10.82 -15.69 -25.17
N ASN A 59 11.23 -15.43 -26.42
CA ASN A 59 12.14 -14.32 -26.71
C ASN A 59 11.54 -12.95 -26.34
N ALA A 60 12.41 -11.94 -26.17
CA ALA A 60 12.01 -10.60 -25.73
C ALA A 60 10.89 -9.96 -26.58
N ARG A 61 10.90 -10.16 -27.91
CA ARG A 61 9.88 -9.62 -28.81
C ARG A 61 8.52 -10.26 -28.56
N LYS A 62 8.47 -11.59 -28.43
CA LYS A 62 7.23 -12.31 -28.13
C LYS A 62 6.69 -11.98 -26.74
N MET A 63 7.58 -11.76 -25.77
CA MET A 63 7.21 -11.30 -24.43
C MET A 63 6.56 -9.91 -24.47
N ALA A 64 7.20 -8.95 -25.14
CA ALA A 64 6.65 -7.60 -25.32
C ALA A 64 5.32 -7.62 -26.09
N GLU A 65 5.22 -8.41 -27.17
CA GLU A 65 3.99 -8.59 -27.95
C GLU A 65 2.84 -9.13 -27.10
N ALA A 66 3.10 -10.07 -26.19
CA ALA A 66 2.11 -10.61 -25.24
C ALA A 66 1.77 -9.68 -24.06
N GLY A 67 2.30 -8.45 -24.08
CA GLY A 67 1.95 -7.40 -23.13
C GLY A 67 2.82 -7.38 -21.87
N TYR A 68 3.96 -8.07 -21.88
CA TYR A 68 4.87 -8.11 -20.75
C TYR A 68 5.92 -7.00 -20.80
N ILE A 69 6.27 -6.49 -19.63
CA ILE A 69 7.49 -5.73 -19.36
C ILE A 69 8.45 -6.60 -18.55
N PHE A 70 9.74 -6.47 -18.79
CA PHE A 70 10.77 -7.09 -17.97
C PHE A 70 10.98 -6.28 -16.68
N CYS A 71 10.90 -6.96 -15.54
CA CYS A 71 11.18 -6.38 -14.23
C CYS A 71 12.07 -7.31 -13.38
N GLY A 72 12.94 -8.07 -14.05
CA GLY A 72 13.85 -9.02 -13.43
C GLY A 72 14.87 -8.38 -12.50
N SER A 73 15.22 -9.12 -11.46
CA SER A 73 16.23 -8.77 -10.46
C SER A 73 17.32 -9.85 -10.43
N LYS A 74 18.29 -9.73 -9.52
CA LYS A 74 19.28 -10.82 -9.33
C LYS A 74 18.63 -12.10 -8.78
N ASP A 75 17.62 -11.95 -7.94
CA ASP A 75 16.94 -13.07 -7.28
C ASP A 75 15.87 -13.69 -8.20
N GLU A 76 15.26 -12.88 -9.07
CA GLU A 76 14.24 -13.29 -10.05
C GLU A 76 14.66 -12.81 -11.46
N PRO A 77 15.64 -13.47 -12.10
CA PRO A 77 16.32 -12.95 -13.31
C PRO A 77 15.45 -12.92 -14.55
N ASP A 78 14.32 -13.63 -14.55
CA ASP A 78 13.37 -13.75 -15.65
C ASP A 78 11.97 -13.25 -15.27
N LEU A 79 11.86 -12.42 -14.21
CA LEU A 79 10.58 -11.84 -13.81
C LEU A 79 10.07 -10.88 -14.90
N VAL A 80 8.81 -11.07 -15.27
CA VAL A 80 8.05 -10.16 -16.10
C VAL A 80 6.73 -9.76 -15.43
N GLN A 81 6.17 -8.65 -15.87
CA GLN A 81 4.87 -8.17 -15.42
C GLN A 81 4.00 -7.79 -16.63
N CYS A 82 2.73 -8.18 -16.64
CA CYS A 82 1.80 -7.68 -17.65
C CYS A 82 1.52 -6.19 -17.42
N GLN A 83 1.62 -5.40 -18.49
CA GLN A 83 1.39 -3.95 -18.47
C GLN A 83 -0.05 -3.57 -18.05
N VAL A 84 -1.06 -4.38 -18.37
CA VAL A 84 -2.49 -4.07 -18.08
C VAL A 84 -2.96 -4.65 -16.76
N CYS A 85 -2.80 -5.98 -16.58
CA CYS A 85 -3.35 -6.67 -15.42
C CYS A 85 -2.38 -6.74 -14.24
N LEU A 86 -1.14 -6.27 -14.42
CA LEU A 86 -0.09 -6.22 -13.40
C LEU A 86 0.34 -7.59 -12.85
N LYS A 87 -0.14 -8.70 -13.44
CA LYS A 87 0.25 -10.05 -13.07
C LYS A 87 1.74 -10.24 -13.35
N LYS A 88 2.49 -10.65 -12.33
CA LYS A 88 3.89 -11.04 -12.42
C LYS A 88 4.03 -12.54 -12.65
N LEU A 89 5.02 -12.93 -13.47
CA LEU A 89 5.39 -14.31 -13.76
C LEU A 89 6.92 -14.42 -13.87
N ASP A 90 7.46 -15.53 -13.37
CA ASP A 90 8.86 -15.93 -13.37
C ASP A 90 8.98 -17.43 -13.71
N GLY A 91 10.20 -17.94 -13.83
CA GLY A 91 10.44 -19.38 -14.07
C GLY A 91 10.16 -19.84 -15.50
N TRP A 92 10.43 -18.98 -16.48
CA TRP A 92 10.17 -19.21 -17.90
C TRP A 92 11.07 -20.31 -18.47
N LYS A 93 10.56 -21.01 -19.48
CA LYS A 93 11.30 -22.00 -20.28
C LYS A 93 11.34 -21.54 -21.73
N GLN A 94 12.36 -22.03 -22.45
CA GLN A 94 12.60 -21.65 -23.85
C GLN A 94 11.42 -21.91 -24.79
N ASP A 95 10.60 -22.91 -24.49
CA ASP A 95 9.47 -23.34 -25.31
C ASP A 95 8.13 -22.72 -24.89
N ASP A 96 8.11 -21.94 -23.80
CA ASP A 96 6.88 -21.33 -23.31
C ASP A 96 6.39 -20.27 -24.29
N ASP A 97 5.09 -20.27 -24.56
CA ASP A 97 4.43 -19.25 -25.38
C ASP A 97 3.86 -18.13 -24.49
N PRO A 98 4.34 -16.89 -24.60
CA PRO A 98 3.94 -15.81 -23.69
C PRO A 98 2.44 -15.53 -23.68
N TRP A 99 1.74 -15.67 -24.82
CA TRP A 99 0.29 -15.47 -24.88
C TRP A 99 -0.48 -16.56 -24.13
N ASN A 100 -0.06 -17.82 -24.28
CA ASN A 100 -0.66 -18.95 -23.58
C ASN A 100 -0.43 -18.87 -22.07
N GLU A 101 0.78 -18.50 -21.63
CA GLU A 101 1.09 -18.28 -20.21
C GLU A 101 0.24 -17.14 -19.64
N HIS A 102 0.12 -16.02 -20.36
CA HIS A 102 -0.72 -14.89 -19.96
C HIS A 102 -2.18 -15.30 -19.81
N LYS A 103 -2.72 -16.06 -20.76
CA LYS A 103 -4.10 -16.56 -20.71
C LYS A 103 -4.31 -17.55 -19.56
N THR A 104 -3.34 -18.42 -19.30
CA THR A 104 -3.42 -19.43 -18.24
C THR A 104 -3.41 -18.78 -16.86
N HIS A 105 -2.54 -17.79 -16.64
CA HIS A 105 -2.35 -17.17 -15.33
C HIS A 105 -3.21 -15.93 -15.08
N SER A 106 -3.80 -15.33 -16.13
CA SER A 106 -4.64 -14.13 -16.03
C SER A 106 -5.70 -14.08 -17.14
N SER A 107 -6.54 -15.12 -17.23
CA SER A 107 -7.63 -15.21 -18.22
C SER A 107 -8.63 -14.06 -18.15
N SER A 108 -8.72 -13.36 -17.01
CA SER A 108 -9.57 -12.19 -16.82
C SER A 108 -9.00 -10.90 -17.40
N CYS A 109 -7.69 -10.85 -17.72
CA CYS A 109 -7.01 -9.69 -18.26
C CYS A 109 -7.70 -9.16 -19.52
N LEU A 110 -7.97 -7.84 -19.58
CA LEU A 110 -8.64 -7.24 -20.73
C LEU A 110 -7.81 -7.39 -22.02
N PHE A 111 -6.48 -7.27 -21.94
CA PHE A 111 -5.60 -7.47 -23.10
C PHE A 111 -5.71 -8.89 -23.67
N VAL A 112 -5.70 -9.90 -22.81
CA VAL A 112 -5.91 -11.31 -23.19
C VAL A 112 -7.29 -11.52 -23.82
N LYS A 113 -8.33 -10.90 -23.26
CA LYS A 113 -9.70 -11.00 -23.80
C LYS A 113 -9.84 -10.36 -25.17
N ILE A 114 -9.14 -9.26 -25.44
CA ILE A 114 -9.08 -8.65 -26.77
C ILE A 114 -8.32 -9.58 -27.73
N GLY A 115 -7.22 -10.17 -27.28
CA GLY A 115 -6.49 -11.21 -28.02
C GLY A 115 -5.86 -10.71 -29.32
N LYS A 116 -5.47 -9.43 -29.36
CA LYS A 116 -4.84 -8.78 -30.50
C LYS A 116 -3.51 -8.17 -30.11
N LYS A 117 -2.57 -8.14 -31.05
CA LYS A 117 -1.29 -7.44 -30.94
C LYS A 117 -1.51 -5.93 -31.02
N ASP A 118 -0.55 -5.14 -30.54
CA ASP A 118 -0.65 -3.68 -30.51
C ASP A 118 -0.96 -3.07 -31.90
N ALA A 119 -0.34 -3.59 -32.95
CA ALA A 119 -0.57 -3.15 -34.34
C ALA A 119 -2.02 -3.32 -34.83
N ASP A 120 -2.78 -4.24 -34.22
CA ASP A 120 -4.16 -4.57 -34.59
C ASP A 120 -5.20 -3.94 -33.63
N LEU A 121 -4.74 -3.16 -32.64
CA LEU A 121 -5.62 -2.47 -31.71
C LEU A 121 -6.24 -1.22 -32.35
N THR A 122 -7.53 -1.02 -32.08
CA THR A 122 -8.18 0.26 -32.38
C THR A 122 -7.87 1.28 -31.28
N VAL A 123 -8.05 2.58 -31.58
CA VAL A 123 -7.94 3.65 -30.57
C VAL A 123 -8.86 3.39 -29.37
N TYR A 124 -10.05 2.84 -29.60
CA TYR A 124 -10.97 2.46 -28.52
C TYR A 124 -10.39 1.36 -27.64
N ASN A 125 -9.79 0.32 -28.24
CA ASN A 125 -9.12 -0.73 -27.47
C ASN A 125 -7.98 -0.17 -26.63
N HIS A 126 -7.17 0.72 -27.19
CA HIS A 126 -6.08 1.35 -26.46
C HIS A 126 -6.60 2.15 -25.25
N PHE A 127 -7.64 2.95 -25.45
CA PHE A 127 -8.27 3.72 -24.37
C PHE A 127 -8.82 2.81 -23.26
N ASP A 128 -9.53 1.74 -23.63
CA ASP A 128 -10.09 0.78 -22.67
C ASP A 128 -8.99 0.07 -21.87
N LEU A 129 -7.88 -0.30 -22.52
CA LEU A 129 -6.74 -0.93 -21.86
C LEU A 129 -6.04 0.03 -20.88
N SER A 130 -5.83 1.29 -21.27
CA SER A 130 -5.27 2.32 -20.38
C SER A 130 -6.17 2.56 -19.17
N LEU A 131 -7.48 2.64 -19.38
CA LEU A 131 -8.44 2.81 -18.28
C LEU A 131 -8.45 1.59 -17.35
N GLU A 132 -8.43 0.38 -17.91
CA GLU A 132 -8.41 -0.85 -17.11
C GLU A 132 -7.11 -1.00 -16.31
N ARG A 133 -5.97 -0.67 -16.92
CA ARG A 133 -4.69 -0.60 -16.22
C ARG A 133 -4.75 0.33 -15.02
N THR A 134 -5.27 1.54 -15.21
CA THR A 134 -5.42 2.54 -14.13
C THR A 134 -6.22 1.97 -12.97
N LYS A 135 -7.35 1.33 -13.26
CA LYS A 135 -8.17 0.66 -12.23
C LYS A 135 -7.41 -0.45 -11.52
N ASN A 136 -6.61 -1.23 -12.24
CA ASN A 136 -5.82 -2.30 -11.66
C ASN A 136 -4.72 -1.76 -10.73
N ILE A 137 -4.05 -0.66 -11.11
CA ILE A 137 -3.06 -0.01 -10.25
C ILE A 137 -3.72 0.52 -8.98
N MET A 138 -4.81 1.27 -9.10
CA MET A 138 -5.55 1.79 -7.94
C MET A 138 -6.02 0.66 -7.01
N LYS A 139 -6.52 -0.45 -7.58
CA LYS A 139 -6.93 -1.62 -6.78
C LYS A 139 -5.75 -2.26 -6.05
N ALA A 140 -4.59 -2.37 -6.69
CA ALA A 140 -3.38 -2.95 -6.10
C ALA A 140 -2.85 -2.06 -4.97
N GLU A 141 -2.74 -0.76 -5.20
CA GLU A 141 -2.30 0.23 -4.20
C GLU A 141 -3.24 0.22 -2.98
N HIS A 142 -4.56 0.27 -3.20
CA HIS A 142 -5.51 0.18 -2.10
C HIS A 142 -5.44 -1.15 -1.36
N ALA A 143 -5.10 -2.27 -2.03
CA ALA A 143 -4.92 -3.55 -1.36
C ALA A 143 -3.69 -3.55 -0.45
N GLU A 144 -2.59 -2.95 -0.90
CA GLU A 144 -1.37 -2.76 -0.11
C GLU A 144 -1.62 -1.85 1.10
N GLN A 145 -2.24 -0.69 0.89
CA GLN A 145 -2.62 0.22 1.97
C GLN A 145 -3.49 -0.46 3.03
N ARG A 146 -4.47 -1.27 2.60
CA ARG A 146 -5.30 -2.06 3.52
C ARG A 146 -4.48 -3.10 4.29
N ALA A 147 -3.57 -3.81 3.64
CA ALA A 147 -2.72 -4.80 4.30
C ALA A 147 -1.83 -4.15 5.37
N ALA A 148 -1.17 -3.04 5.03
CA ALA A 148 -0.33 -2.28 5.96
C ALA A 148 -1.13 -1.75 7.17
N PHE A 149 -2.37 -1.29 6.94
CA PHE A 149 -3.26 -0.87 8.03
C PHE A 149 -3.61 -2.02 8.97
N ILE A 150 -3.92 -3.20 8.41
CA ILE A 150 -4.24 -4.40 9.20
C ILE A 150 -3.04 -4.82 10.05
N GLU A 151 -1.84 -4.89 9.47
CA GLU A 151 -0.61 -5.23 10.18
C GLU A 151 -0.38 -4.30 11.38
N LYS A 152 -0.43 -2.98 11.15
CA LYS A 152 -0.27 -1.98 12.21
C LYS A 152 -1.36 -2.07 13.29
N ALA A 153 -2.58 -2.41 12.90
CA ALA A 153 -3.68 -2.63 13.84
C ALA A 153 -3.43 -3.86 14.71
N GLU A 154 -2.85 -4.94 14.16
CA GLU A 154 -2.47 -6.14 14.90
C GLU A 154 -1.33 -5.87 15.89
N GLU A 155 -0.28 -5.16 15.47
CA GLU A 155 0.81 -4.72 16.36
C GLU A 155 0.27 -3.91 17.55
N SER A 156 -0.60 -2.93 17.26
CA SER A 156 -1.25 -2.11 18.28
C SER A 156 -2.06 -2.95 19.26
N LYS A 157 -2.76 -3.98 18.76
CA LYS A 157 -3.55 -4.90 19.58
C LYS A 157 -2.68 -5.74 20.52
N GLN A 158 -1.55 -6.23 20.01
CA GLN A 158 -0.56 -6.99 20.80
C GLN A 158 0.06 -6.12 21.91
N LEU A 159 0.43 -4.87 21.59
CA LEU A 159 0.94 -3.91 22.57
C LEU A 159 -0.09 -3.62 23.68
N LEU A 160 -1.35 -3.39 23.31
CA LEU A 160 -2.43 -3.17 24.29
C LEU A 160 -2.65 -4.39 25.18
N GLN A 161 -2.55 -5.60 24.64
CA GLN A 161 -2.64 -6.83 25.43
C GLN A 161 -1.48 -6.94 26.43
N TYR A 162 -0.26 -6.65 26.01
CA TYR A 162 0.92 -6.64 26.88
C TYR A 162 0.81 -5.60 28.00
N VAL A 163 0.34 -4.38 27.68
CA VAL A 163 0.13 -3.33 28.69
C VAL A 163 -0.93 -3.75 29.70
N ARG A 164 -2.04 -4.36 29.25
CA ARG A 164 -3.09 -4.88 30.14
C ARG A 164 -2.56 -5.96 31.08
N SER A 165 -1.81 -6.93 30.57
CA SER A 165 -1.23 -8.00 31.41
C SER A 165 -0.20 -7.45 32.40
N SER A 166 0.54 -6.41 32.02
CA SER A 166 1.55 -5.77 32.87
C SER A 166 0.91 -4.89 33.96
N GLN A 167 -0.21 -4.23 33.67
CA GLN A 167 -0.96 -3.43 34.66
C GLN A 167 -1.65 -4.30 35.72
N THR A 168 -2.09 -5.53 35.37
CA THR A 168 -2.68 -6.46 36.35
C THR A 168 -1.69 -6.94 37.43
N PHE A 169 -0.37 -6.82 37.21
CA PHE A 169 0.63 -7.13 38.24
C PHE A 169 0.77 -6.03 39.31
N HIS A 170 0.40 -4.77 39.01
CA HIS A 170 0.57 -3.68 39.99
C HIS A 170 -0.63 -3.52 40.93
N THR A 171 -1.82 -4.01 40.57
CA THR A 171 -3.03 -3.95 41.42
C THR A 171 -3.14 -5.09 42.44
N SER A 172 -2.33 -6.15 42.33
CA SER A 172 -2.35 -7.30 43.26
C SER A 172 -1.43 -7.17 44.48
N LEU A 173 -0.65 -6.08 44.61
CA LEU A 173 0.34 -5.91 45.69
C LEU A 173 0.03 -4.81 46.72
N LEU A 174 -1.22 -4.36 46.85
CA LEU A 174 -1.61 -3.58 48.02
C LEU A 174 -2.56 -4.41 48.89
N PRO A 175 -2.06 -5.09 49.94
CA PRO A 175 -2.96 -5.56 51.00
C PRO A 175 -3.61 -4.32 51.60
N TYR A 176 -4.92 -4.19 51.40
CA TYR A 176 -5.75 -3.25 52.13
C TYR A 176 -5.65 -3.60 53.62
N ARG A 177 -4.68 -3.01 54.34
CA ARG A 177 -4.71 -3.03 55.81
C ARG A 177 -5.93 -2.22 56.20
N GLN A 178 -6.90 -2.90 56.84
CA GLN A 178 -7.90 -2.22 57.65
C GLN A 178 -7.15 -1.43 58.72
N GLY A 179 -6.98 -0.13 58.47
CA GLY A 179 -6.35 0.80 59.38
C GLY A 179 -7.26 1.04 60.58
N ASP A 180 -6.72 0.73 61.75
CA ASP A 180 -7.31 0.99 63.05
C ASP A 180 -7.74 2.46 63.17
N ARG A 181 -8.93 2.71 63.74
CA ARG A 181 -9.66 3.99 63.65
C ARG A 181 -9.06 5.16 64.46
N ASN A 182 -7.78 5.13 64.83
CA ASN A 182 -7.25 6.03 65.85
C ASN A 182 -5.85 6.62 65.66
N SER A 183 -5.25 6.63 64.46
CA SER A 183 -4.01 7.40 64.22
C SER A 183 -4.23 8.60 63.29
N LYS A 184 -4.13 9.80 63.85
CA LYS A 184 -4.11 11.08 63.13
C LYS A 184 -2.78 11.27 62.37
N VAL A 185 -2.57 10.55 61.27
CA VAL A 185 -1.46 10.84 60.35
C VAL A 185 -2.04 11.01 58.95
N LEU A 186 -2.03 12.25 58.46
CA LEU A 186 -2.39 12.58 57.07
C LEU A 186 -1.31 12.00 56.14
N PRO A 187 -1.67 11.35 55.01
CA PRO A 187 -0.67 10.85 54.07
C PRO A 187 0.02 12.01 53.34
N ASP A 188 1.32 11.88 53.14
CA ASP A 188 2.13 12.80 52.35
C ASP A 188 1.68 12.81 50.88
N TYR A 189 1.23 13.97 50.41
CA TYR A 189 0.64 14.21 49.09
C TYR A 189 1.67 14.29 47.95
N THR A 190 2.96 14.17 48.24
CA THR A 190 4.03 14.30 47.23
C THR A 190 4.07 13.16 46.20
N ALA A 191 3.42 12.03 46.45
CA ALA A 191 3.40 10.89 45.51
C ALA A 191 2.34 10.98 44.38
N ILE A 192 1.52 12.04 44.34
CA ILE A 192 0.45 12.19 43.33
C ILE A 192 0.93 12.99 42.09
N GLN A 193 2.03 13.74 42.20
CA GLN A 193 2.49 14.60 41.09
C GLN A 193 3.17 13.85 39.94
N HIS A 194 3.71 12.64 40.16
CA HIS A 194 4.31 11.86 39.06
C HIS A 194 3.29 11.14 38.17
N ARG A 195 2.02 11.10 38.56
CA ARG A 195 0.96 10.38 37.84
C ARG A 195 0.24 11.21 36.76
N ARG A 196 0.47 12.53 36.73
CA ARG A 196 -0.16 13.42 35.73
C ARG A 196 0.69 13.64 34.47
N GLN A 197 1.98 13.29 34.47
CA GLN A 197 2.82 13.47 33.28
C GLN A 197 2.72 12.34 32.24
N LEU A 198 2.18 11.17 32.60
CA LEU A 198 2.02 10.05 31.65
C LEU A 198 0.62 10.01 31.00
N SER A 199 -0.38 10.66 31.60
CA SER A 199 -1.74 10.71 31.03
C SER A 199 -1.85 11.68 29.85
N SER A 200 -0.99 12.71 29.77
CA SER A 200 -0.98 13.67 28.67
C SER A 200 -0.32 13.13 27.40
N TYR A 201 0.57 12.13 27.51
CA TYR A 201 1.20 11.51 26.34
C TYR A 201 0.26 10.53 25.59
N ILE A 202 -0.78 10.03 26.26
CA ILE A 202 -1.72 9.04 25.70
C ILE A 202 -2.86 9.72 24.92
N LEU A 203 -3.21 10.97 25.22
CA LEU A 203 -4.25 11.72 24.51
C LEU A 203 -3.76 12.42 23.23
N LEU A 204 -2.45 12.44 22.97
CA LEU A 204 -1.85 13.05 21.77
C LEU A 204 -1.58 12.06 20.64
N VAL A 205 -1.89 10.76 20.83
CA VAL A 205 -1.62 9.68 19.86
C VAL A 205 -2.89 8.88 19.51
N CYS A 206 -4.07 9.44 19.79
CA CYS A 206 -5.36 8.97 19.26
C CYS A 206 -6.00 10.12 18.48
#